data_AF-A0A7L4R8W7-F1
#
_entry.id   AF-A0A7L4R8W7-F1
#
_cell.length_a   1.000
_cell.length_b   1.000
_cell.length_c   1.000
_cell.angle_alpha   90.00
_cell.angle_beta   90.00
_cell.angle_gamma   90.00
#
_symmetry.space_group_name_H-M   'P 1'
#
loop_
_entity.id
_entity.type
_entity.pdbx_description
1 polymer ?
#
loop_
_entity_poly.entity_id
_entity_poly.type
_entity_poly.pdbx_seq_one_letter_code
_entity_poly.pdbx_strand_id
1 'polypeptide(L)'
;MDPLIKFLGALAIVLAAVLLPLEYAPFILAALLLVAASQRVPMRDFALACAGLIIFIALFNVFAFGGWERALLNSVHAAVLMLPFYMFAKTTEPHEMMEGMRRAGVPHDFSFVFSTSLPFSKVVRKKAEAVRIAQESRGGRDIWAFTVPIFHSIFQKARGLAISIESRGGLGKEN
;
A
#
# COMPACT_ATOMS: atom_id res chain seq x y z
N MET A 1 10.04 3.68 15.53
CA MET A 1 10.85 2.66 14.83
C MET A 1 11.19 3.20 13.46
N ASP A 2 12.44 3.05 13.02
CA ASP A 2 12.85 3.46 11.68
C ASP A 2 11.99 2.73 10.61
N PRO A 3 11.41 3.44 9.63
CA PRO A 3 10.63 2.85 8.54
C PRO A 3 11.37 1.74 7.79
N LEU A 4 12.68 1.87 7.66
CA LEU A 4 13.53 0.89 6.99
C LEU A 4 13.54 -0.43 7.78
N ILE A 5 13.59 -0.37 9.12
CA ILE A 5 13.52 -1.55 10.00
C ILE A 5 12.15 -2.20 9.93
N LYS A 6 11.06 -1.42 9.86
CA LYS A 6 9.70 -1.95 9.69
C LYS A 6 9.56 -2.68 8.35
N PHE A 7 10.09 -2.09 7.28
CA PHE A 7 10.07 -2.69 5.94
C PHE A 7 10.90 -3.97 5.88
N LEU A 8 12.14 -3.94 6.38
CA LEU A 8 12.99 -5.12 6.48
C LEU A 8 12.38 -6.21 7.37
N GLY A 9 11.73 -5.84 8.46
CA GLY A 9 10.99 -6.77 9.32
C GLY A 9 9.83 -7.44 8.59
N ALA A 10 9.03 -6.68 7.85
CA ALA A 10 7.96 -7.23 7.03
C ALA A 10 8.51 -8.17 5.93
N LEU A 11 9.59 -7.76 5.26
CA LEU A 11 10.26 -8.57 4.25
C LEU A 11 10.84 -9.85 4.84
N ALA A 12 11.47 -9.79 6.01
CA ALA A 12 12.02 -10.94 6.71
C ALA A 12 10.93 -11.95 7.11
N ILE A 13 9.76 -11.48 7.57
CA ILE A 13 8.61 -12.35 7.89
C ILE A 13 8.10 -13.04 6.62
N VAL A 14 8.02 -12.31 5.50
CA VAL A 14 7.58 -12.88 4.22
C VAL A 14 8.60 -13.89 3.69
N LEU A 15 9.88 -13.57 3.75
CA LEU A 15 10.96 -14.50 3.36
C LEU A 15 10.94 -15.76 4.23
N ALA A 16 10.75 -15.61 5.55
CA ALA A 16 10.60 -16.73 6.46
C ALA A 16 9.38 -17.58 6.10
N ALA A 17 8.26 -16.95 5.76
CA ALA A 17 7.05 -17.66 5.34
C ALA A 17 7.27 -18.44 4.03
N VAL A 18 8.00 -17.87 3.05
CA VAL A 18 8.30 -18.54 1.78
C VAL A 18 9.30 -19.69 1.93
N LEU A 19 10.30 -19.53 2.80
CA LEU A 19 11.38 -20.52 2.99
C LEU A 19 10.99 -21.67 3.92
N LEU A 20 10.12 -21.40 4.91
CA LEU A 20 9.70 -22.41 5.88
C LEU A 20 8.57 -23.30 5.32
N PRO A 21 8.52 -24.57 5.74
CA PRO A 21 7.39 -25.44 5.45
C PRO A 21 6.04 -24.83 5.87
N LEU A 22 4.99 -25.19 5.14
CA LEU A 22 3.61 -24.69 5.34
C LEU A 22 3.11 -24.89 6.78
N GLU A 23 3.59 -25.93 7.45
CA GLU A 23 3.28 -26.27 8.85
C GLU A 23 3.69 -25.18 9.85
N TYR A 24 4.68 -24.34 9.49
CA TYR A 24 5.13 -23.25 10.36
C TYR A 24 4.30 -21.96 10.21
N ALA A 25 3.44 -21.86 9.19
CA ALA A 25 2.59 -20.70 8.95
C ALA A 25 1.77 -20.24 10.18
N PRO A 26 1.10 -21.11 10.97
CA PRO A 26 0.37 -20.66 12.16
C PRO A 26 1.27 -20.04 13.24
N PHE A 27 2.50 -20.54 13.41
CA PHE A 27 3.45 -19.97 14.36
C PHE A 27 3.93 -18.58 13.91
N ILE A 28 4.19 -18.42 12.62
CA ILE A 28 4.55 -17.11 12.04
C ILE A 28 3.38 -16.13 12.16
N LEU A 29 2.14 -16.59 11.95
CA LEU A 29 0.94 -15.78 12.14
C LEU A 29 0.78 -15.35 13.61
N ALA A 30 1.00 -16.26 14.55
CA ALA A 30 0.97 -15.95 15.98
C ALA A 30 2.03 -14.90 16.36
N ALA A 31 3.26 -15.05 15.86
CA ALA A 31 4.32 -14.05 16.05
C ALA A 31 3.93 -12.68 15.45
N LEU A 32 3.34 -12.67 14.25
CA LEU A 32 2.87 -11.45 13.59
C LEU A 32 1.77 -10.76 14.40
N LEU A 33 0.83 -11.51 14.97
CA LEU A 33 -0.23 -10.99 15.84
C LEU A 33 0.36 -10.35 17.12
N LEU A 34 1.40 -10.94 17.71
CA LEU A 34 2.11 -10.36 18.85
C LEU A 34 2.80 -9.03 18.49
N VAL A 35 3.44 -8.98 17.32
CA VAL A 35 4.07 -7.74 16.82
C VAL A 35 2.99 -6.68 16.55
N ALA A 36 1.87 -7.05 15.93
CA ALA A 36 0.77 -6.14 15.67
C ALA A 36 0.18 -5.59 16.98
N ALA A 37 0.04 -6.44 18.01
CA ALA A 37 -0.41 -6.03 19.34
C ALA A 37 0.58 -5.04 19.98
N SER A 38 1.89 -5.26 19.83
CA SER A 38 2.92 -4.34 20.30
C SER A 38 2.89 -2.97 19.59
N GLN A 39 2.57 -2.95 18.29
CA GLN A 39 2.49 -1.72 17.49
C GLN A 39 1.19 -0.92 17.67
N ARG A 40 0.31 -1.31 18.62
CA ARG A 40 -0.98 -0.66 18.90
C ARG A 40 -1.87 -0.49 17.66
N VAL A 41 -1.77 -1.41 16.71
CA VAL A 41 -2.72 -1.49 15.59
C VAL A 41 -4.09 -1.81 16.18
N PRO A 42 -5.20 -1.22 15.69
CA PRO A 42 -6.53 -1.59 16.15
C PRO A 42 -6.78 -3.09 15.88
N MET A 43 -6.65 -3.90 16.93
CA MET A 43 -6.70 -5.37 16.86
C MET A 43 -8.00 -5.87 16.23
N ARG A 44 -9.09 -5.13 16.40
CA ARG A 44 -10.38 -5.47 15.79
C ARG A 44 -10.32 -5.43 14.27
N ASP A 45 -9.83 -4.33 13.69
CA ASP A 45 -9.78 -4.17 12.23
C ASP A 45 -8.76 -5.13 11.62
N PHE A 46 -7.63 -5.32 12.31
CA PHE A 46 -6.60 -6.28 11.91
C PHE A 46 -7.13 -7.72 11.95
N ALA A 47 -7.76 -8.14 13.06
CA ALA A 47 -8.34 -9.47 13.20
C ALA A 47 -9.49 -9.73 12.21
N LEU A 48 -10.31 -8.72 11.92
CA LEU A 48 -11.35 -8.83 10.90
C LEU A 48 -10.75 -9.00 9.50
N ALA A 49 -9.69 -8.25 9.18
CA ALA A 49 -8.97 -8.43 7.91
C ALA A 49 -8.33 -9.83 7.83
N CYS A 50 -7.69 -10.30 8.89
CA CYS A 50 -7.14 -11.67 8.99
C CYS A 50 -8.23 -12.72 8.79
N ALA A 51 -9.31 -12.64 9.57
CA ALA A 51 -10.39 -13.61 9.54
C ALA A 51 -11.09 -13.62 8.18
N GLY A 52 -11.39 -12.45 7.61
CA GLY A 52 -12.01 -12.34 6.30
C GLY A 52 -11.16 -12.97 5.20
N LEU A 53 -9.84 -12.72 5.22
CA LEU A 53 -8.91 -13.29 4.25
C LEU A 53 -8.76 -14.80 4.42
N ILE A 54 -8.59 -15.29 5.66
CA ILE A 54 -8.48 -16.73 5.96
C ILE A 54 -9.74 -17.46 5.53
N ILE A 55 -10.93 -16.95 5.89
CA ILE A 55 -12.22 -17.55 5.54
C ILE A 55 -12.40 -17.57 4.02
N PHE A 56 -12.16 -16.45 3.35
CA PHE A 56 -12.32 -16.34 1.90
C PHE A 56 -11.43 -17.34 1.16
N ILE A 57 -10.14 -17.41 1.52
CA ILE A 57 -9.18 -18.30 0.86
C ILE A 57 -9.45 -19.76 1.24
N ALA A 58 -9.85 -20.06 2.48
CA ALA A 58 -10.20 -21.41 2.89
C ALA A 58 -11.42 -21.93 2.12
N LEU A 59 -12.50 -21.14 2.03
CA LEU A 59 -13.70 -21.50 1.28
C LEU A 59 -13.39 -21.72 -0.20
N PHE A 60 -12.60 -20.83 -0.79
CA PHE A 60 -12.17 -20.98 -2.19
C PHE A 60 -11.38 -22.27 -2.41
N ASN A 61 -10.41 -22.59 -1.53
CA ASN A 61 -9.60 -23.80 -1.65
C ASN A 61 -10.40 -25.09 -1.41
N VAL A 62 -11.31 -25.11 -0.42
CA VAL A 62 -12.18 -26.26 -0.18
C VAL A 62 -13.05 -26.54 -1.40
N PHE A 63 -13.62 -25.50 -2.00
CA PHE A 63 -14.47 -25.63 -3.19
C PHE A 63 -13.68 -26.05 -4.43
N ALA A 64 -12.46 -25.51 -4.60
CA ALA A 64 -11.66 -25.75 -5.81
C ALA A 64 -10.89 -27.08 -5.82
N PHE A 65 -10.32 -27.49 -4.67
CA PHE A 65 -9.34 -28.59 -4.62
C PHE A 65 -9.74 -29.76 -3.71
N GLY A 66 -10.71 -29.56 -2.83
CA GLY A 66 -11.12 -30.57 -1.83
C GLY A 66 -10.06 -30.78 -0.73
N GLY A 67 -10.49 -30.75 0.53
CA GLY A 67 -9.62 -31.01 1.69
C GLY A 67 -9.46 -29.81 2.62
N TRP A 68 -10.10 -29.91 3.78
CA TRP A 68 -10.16 -28.85 4.79
C TRP A 68 -8.81 -28.48 5.40
N GLU A 69 -7.95 -29.48 5.64
CA GLU A 69 -6.65 -29.28 6.29
C GLU A 69 -5.70 -28.44 5.43
N ARG A 70 -5.51 -28.83 4.17
CA ARG A 70 -4.68 -28.09 3.21
C ARG A 70 -5.26 -26.71 2.91
N ALA A 71 -6.58 -26.60 2.82
CA ALA A 71 -7.25 -25.32 2.61
C ALA A 71 -7.01 -24.34 3.77
N LEU A 72 -7.06 -24.82 5.01
CA LEU A 72 -6.80 -24.01 6.20
C LEU A 72 -5.32 -23.61 6.29
N LEU A 73 -4.40 -24.54 6.04
CA LEU A 73 -2.96 -24.23 6.05
C LEU A 73 -2.58 -23.23 4.96
N ASN A 74 -3.13 -23.38 3.75
CA ASN A 74 -2.90 -22.44 2.65
C ASN A 74 -3.50 -21.05 2.95
N SER A 75 -4.67 -20.99 3.59
CA SER A 75 -5.28 -19.69 3.92
C SER A 75 -4.52 -18.96 5.03
N VAL A 76 -4.03 -19.68 6.03
CA VAL A 76 -3.12 -19.12 7.05
C VAL A 76 -1.82 -18.66 6.42
N HIS A 77 -1.22 -19.45 5.54
CA HIS A 77 0.02 -19.07 4.85
C HIS A 77 -0.16 -17.83 3.97
N ALA A 78 -1.25 -17.75 3.20
CA ALA A 78 -1.59 -16.57 2.42
C ALA A 78 -1.78 -15.33 3.32
N ALA A 79 -2.41 -15.49 4.50
CA ALA A 79 -2.54 -14.42 5.48
C ALA A 79 -1.16 -13.93 5.97
N VAL A 80 -0.24 -14.85 6.29
CA VAL A 80 1.12 -14.51 6.70
C VAL A 80 1.89 -13.76 5.61
N LEU A 81 1.63 -14.02 4.33
CA LEU A 81 2.28 -13.29 3.24
C LEU A 81 1.73 -11.87 3.07
N MET A 82 0.43 -11.66 3.28
CA MET A 82 -0.22 -10.36 3.03
C MET A 82 -0.21 -9.43 4.26
N LEU A 83 -0.40 -9.97 5.45
CA LEU A 83 -0.58 -9.20 6.68
C LEU A 83 0.62 -8.36 7.13
N PRO A 84 1.90 -8.78 6.94
CA PRO A 84 3.05 -7.94 7.27
C PRO A 84 3.06 -6.64 6.47
N PHE A 85 2.70 -6.69 5.17
CA PHE A 85 2.59 -5.50 4.34
C PHE A 85 1.36 -4.66 4.68
N TYR A 86 0.24 -5.29 5.05
CA TYR A 86 -0.91 -4.55 5.58
C TYR A 86 -0.56 -3.79 6.85
N MET A 87 0.16 -4.44 7.78
CA MET A 87 0.64 -3.82 9.01
C MET A 87 1.60 -2.66 8.69
N PHE A 88 2.58 -2.89 7.82
CA PHE A 88 3.52 -1.87 7.37
C PHE A 88 2.80 -0.64 6.78
N ALA A 89 1.81 -0.85 5.91
CA ALA A 89 1.04 0.22 5.28
C ALA A 89 0.15 1.00 6.28
N LYS A 90 -0.27 0.37 7.38
CA LYS A 90 -1.05 1.01 8.44
C LYS A 90 -0.20 1.77 9.45
N THR A 91 1.02 1.31 9.71
CA THR A 91 1.88 1.85 10.77
C THR A 91 3.01 2.75 10.26
N THR A 92 3.16 2.89 8.94
CA THR A 92 4.20 3.72 8.33
C THR A 92 3.55 4.76 7.44
N GLU A 93 3.79 6.03 7.75
CA GLU A 93 3.30 7.09 6.89
C GLU A 93 4.13 7.16 5.59
N PRO A 94 3.53 7.58 4.47
CA PRO A 94 4.26 7.65 3.20
C PRO A 94 5.49 8.58 3.24
N HIS A 95 5.45 9.63 4.07
CA HIS A 95 6.58 10.55 4.27
C HIS A 95 7.74 9.89 5.03
N GLU A 96 7.44 9.03 6.00
CA GLU A 96 8.43 8.26 6.74
C GLU A 96 9.12 7.24 5.83
N MET A 97 8.35 6.58 4.95
CA MET A 97 8.90 5.63 3.97
C MET A 97 9.89 6.30 3.03
N MET A 98 9.59 7.52 2.58
CA MET A 98 10.48 8.31 1.72
C MET A 98 11.80 8.65 2.42
N GLU A 99 11.76 9.04 3.69
CA GLU A 99 12.96 9.27 4.49
C GLU A 99 13.79 7.98 4.65
N GLY A 100 13.12 6.83 4.84
CA GLY A 100 13.78 5.53 4.83
C GLY A 100 14.45 5.20 3.50
N MET A 101 13.80 5.46 2.37
CA MET A 101 14.38 5.27 1.03
C MET A 101 15.61 6.15 0.81
N ARG A 102 15.57 7.41 1.27
CA ARG A 102 16.72 8.32 1.18
C ARG A 102 17.91 7.80 1.99
N ARG A 103 17.67 7.28 3.20
CA ARG A 103 18.72 6.64 4.03
C ARG A 103 19.27 5.35 3.42
N ALA A 104 18.46 4.64 2.65
CA ALA A 104 18.87 3.43 1.93
C ALA A 104 19.74 3.73 0.68
N GLY A 105 20.01 5.01 0.38
CA GLY A 105 20.81 5.41 -0.79
C GLY A 105 20.02 5.48 -2.10
N VAL A 106 18.69 5.55 -2.06
CA VAL A 106 17.89 5.78 -3.26
C VAL A 106 18.24 7.16 -3.84
N PRO A 107 18.50 7.28 -5.16
CA PRO A 107 18.87 8.55 -5.76
C PRO A 107 17.82 9.63 -5.54
N HIS A 108 18.28 10.87 -5.37
CA HIS A 108 17.44 12.02 -5.04
C HIS A 108 16.25 12.18 -6.00
N ASP A 109 16.45 11.98 -7.30
CA ASP A 109 15.39 12.14 -8.31
C ASP A 109 14.19 11.21 -8.05
N PHE A 110 14.44 9.96 -7.65
CA PHE A 110 13.38 9.02 -7.30
C PHE A 110 12.67 9.42 -6.02
N SER A 111 13.42 9.82 -4.99
CA SER A 111 12.85 10.33 -3.75
C SER A 111 12.02 11.60 -3.99
N PHE A 112 12.44 12.46 -4.92
CA PHE A 112 11.73 13.68 -5.29
C PHE A 112 10.41 13.38 -6.04
N VAL A 113 10.42 12.47 -7.01
CA VAL A 113 9.18 12.03 -7.68
C VAL A 113 8.23 11.37 -6.68
N PHE A 114 8.75 10.58 -5.74
CA PHE A 114 7.95 9.96 -4.70
C PHE A 114 7.36 10.99 -3.72
N SER A 115 8.17 11.98 -3.30
CA SER A 115 7.76 13.08 -2.40
C SER A 115 6.64 13.93 -2.97
N THR A 116 6.68 14.16 -4.29
CA THR A 116 5.71 15.00 -4.98
C THR A 116 4.45 14.24 -5.38
N SER A 117 4.57 12.96 -5.77
CA SER A 117 3.44 12.13 -6.20
C SER A 117 2.44 11.82 -5.08
N LEU A 118 2.91 11.58 -3.86
CA LEU A 118 2.06 11.23 -2.72
C LEU A 118 1.05 12.33 -2.34
N PRO A 119 1.43 13.60 -2.12
CA PRO A 119 0.49 14.70 -1.96
C PRO A 119 -0.39 14.91 -3.21
N PHE A 120 0.19 14.73 -4.39
CA PHE A 120 -0.54 14.90 -5.65
C PHE A 120 -1.71 13.91 -5.79
N SER A 121 -1.58 12.69 -5.29
CA SER A 121 -2.67 11.70 -5.26
C SER A 121 -3.95 12.23 -4.57
N LYS A 122 -3.80 12.98 -3.48
CA LYS A 122 -4.94 13.60 -2.76
C LYS A 122 -5.62 14.67 -3.63
N VAL A 123 -4.83 15.43 -4.39
CA VAL A 123 -5.32 16.44 -5.32
C VAL A 123 -6.07 15.81 -6.49
N VAL A 124 -5.53 14.73 -7.05
CA VAL A 124 -6.18 13.94 -8.11
C VAL A 124 -7.49 13.35 -7.61
N ARG A 125 -7.52 12.78 -6.39
CA ARG A 125 -8.74 12.22 -5.78
C ARG A 125 -9.85 13.27 -5.65
N LYS A 126 -9.53 14.46 -5.13
CA LYS A 126 -10.52 15.57 -5.04
C LYS A 126 -11.07 15.97 -6.40
N LYS A 127 -10.21 16.00 -7.43
CA LYS A 127 -10.65 16.33 -8.79
C LYS A 127 -11.51 15.21 -9.39
N ALA A 128 -11.12 13.96 -9.20
CA ALA A 128 -11.87 12.80 -9.66
C ALA A 128 -13.28 12.77 -9.05
N GLU A 129 -13.40 13.05 -7.76
CA GLU A 129 -14.69 13.14 -7.06
C GLU A 129 -15.55 14.28 -7.60
N ALA A 130 -14.98 15.47 -7.81
CA ALA A 130 -15.71 16.59 -8.42
C ALA A 130 -16.20 16.29 -9.85
N VAL A 131 -15.37 15.63 -10.66
CA VAL A 131 -15.75 15.22 -12.02
C VAL A 131 -16.84 14.14 -11.96
N ARG A 132 -16.73 13.16 -11.05
CA ARG A 132 -17.74 12.12 -10.86
C ARG A 132 -19.11 12.72 -10.55
N ILE A 133 -19.19 13.63 -9.58
CA ILE A 133 -20.44 14.31 -9.19
C ILE A 133 -21.05 15.08 -10.39
N ALA A 134 -20.21 15.75 -11.17
CA ALA A 134 -20.65 16.48 -12.35
C ALA A 134 -21.17 15.55 -13.46
N GLN A 135 -20.56 14.39 -13.66
CA GLN A 135 -21.01 13.39 -14.63
C GLN A 135 -22.29 12.69 -14.19
N GLU A 136 -22.41 12.34 -12.91
CA GLU A 136 -23.63 11.76 -12.32
C GLU A 136 -24.83 12.72 -12.50
N SER A 137 -24.61 14.03 -12.35
CA SER A 137 -25.63 15.07 -12.58
C SER A 137 -26.05 15.21 -14.05
N ARG A 138 -25.21 14.76 -14.98
CA ARG A 138 -25.46 14.78 -16.44
C ARG A 138 -26.01 13.45 -16.97
N GLY A 139 -26.22 12.46 -16.10
CA GLY A 139 -26.68 11.12 -16.47
C GLY A 139 -25.66 10.27 -17.25
N GLY A 140 -24.42 10.75 -17.39
CA GLY A 140 -23.38 10.10 -18.18
C GLY A 140 -22.45 9.24 -17.32
N ARG A 141 -22.32 7.95 -17.66
CA ARG A 141 -21.28 7.05 -17.12
C ARG A 141 -20.13 6.85 -18.11
N ASP A 142 -19.90 7.82 -18.98
CA ASP A 142 -18.84 7.73 -19.98
C ASP A 142 -17.45 7.88 -19.31
N ILE A 143 -16.62 6.85 -19.50
CA ILE A 143 -15.25 6.80 -19.02
C ILE A 143 -14.42 7.94 -19.62
N TRP A 144 -14.66 8.34 -20.87
CA TRP A 144 -13.92 9.43 -21.50
C TRP A 144 -14.28 10.78 -20.89
N ALA A 145 -15.57 11.03 -20.66
CA ALA A 145 -16.07 12.22 -20.00
C ALA A 145 -15.57 12.36 -18.54
N PHE A 146 -15.16 11.26 -17.91
CA PHE A 146 -14.50 11.24 -16.59
C PHE A 146 -12.97 11.42 -16.69
N THR A 147 -12.32 10.71 -17.61
CA THR A 147 -10.87 10.57 -17.65
C THR A 147 -10.19 11.81 -18.24
N VAL A 148 -10.71 12.36 -19.34
CA VAL A 148 -10.10 13.51 -20.03
C VAL A 148 -9.95 14.73 -19.11
N PRO A 149 -10.97 15.15 -18.33
CA PRO A 149 -10.83 16.29 -17.42
C PRO A 149 -9.80 16.07 -16.30
N ILE A 150 -9.63 14.82 -15.85
CA ILE A 150 -8.65 14.47 -14.81
C ILE A 150 -7.24 14.59 -15.37
N PHE A 151 -6.97 13.98 -16.53
CA PHE A 151 -5.67 14.09 -17.21
C PHE A 151 -5.31 15.54 -17.49
N HIS A 152 -6.24 16.32 -18.04
CA HIS A 152 -6.02 17.73 -18.29
C HIS A 152 -5.66 18.49 -17.01
N SER A 153 -6.38 18.25 -15.91
CA SER A 153 -6.07 18.85 -14.61
C SER A 153 -4.72 18.42 -14.05
N ILE A 154 -4.30 17.18 -14.29
CA ILE A 154 -2.99 16.67 -13.86
C ILE A 154 -1.89 17.42 -14.58
N PHE A 155 -1.97 17.54 -15.92
CA PHE A 155 -0.98 18.26 -16.71
C PHE A 155 -0.87 19.73 -16.33
N GLN A 156 -2.00 20.42 -16.13
CA GLN A 156 -1.99 21.81 -15.69
C GLN A 156 -1.29 21.99 -14.34
N LYS A 157 -1.59 21.12 -13.38
CA LYS A 157 -0.97 21.19 -12.05
C LYS A 157 0.52 20.82 -12.07
N ALA A 158 0.91 19.84 -12.88
CA ALA A 158 2.30 19.46 -13.06
C ALA A 158 3.11 20.63 -13.66
N ARG A 159 2.58 21.31 -14.68
CA ARG A 159 3.21 22.52 -15.24
C ARG A 159 3.34 23.64 -14.21
N GLY A 160 2.27 23.91 -13.46
CA GLY A 160 2.30 24.93 -12.40
C GLY A 160 3.32 24.60 -11.30
N LEU A 161 3.44 23.32 -10.93
CA LEU A 161 4.44 22.86 -9.97
C LEU A 161 5.86 23.04 -10.51
N ALA A 162 6.11 22.65 -11.77
CA ALA A 162 7.42 22.81 -12.41
C ALA A 162 7.88 24.27 -12.42
N ILE A 163 7.01 25.19 -12.89
CA ILE A 163 7.29 26.63 -12.91
C ILE A 163 7.56 27.16 -11.49
N SER A 164 6.80 26.70 -10.50
CA SER A 164 6.99 27.09 -9.10
C SER A 164 8.29 26.56 -8.49
N ILE A 165 8.82 25.42 -8.96
CA ILE A 165 10.09 24.89 -8.49
C ILE A 165 11.24 25.65 -9.17
N GLU A 166 11.11 25.93 -10.46
CA GLU A 166 12.07 26.71 -11.23
C GLU A 166 12.25 28.12 -10.65
N SER A 167 11.15 28.79 -10.30
CA SER A 167 11.18 30.13 -9.69
C SER A 167 11.82 30.16 -8.30
N ARG A 168 11.93 29.00 -7.63
CA ARG A 168 12.60 28.81 -6.34
C ARG A 168 14.03 28.29 -6.50
N GLY A 169 14.53 28.14 -7.73
CA GLY A 169 15.88 27.66 -8.05
C GLY A 169 16.06 26.14 -8.02
N GLY A 170 14.97 25.35 -7.95
CA GLY A 170 15.02 23.92 -7.64
C GLY A 170 15.14 22.94 -8.81
N LEU A 171 15.17 23.40 -10.07
CA LEU A 171 15.32 22.50 -11.24
C LEU A 171 16.76 22.42 -11.77
N GLY A 172 17.73 23.06 -11.11
CA GLY A 172 19.12 23.01 -11.53
C GLY A 172 20.06 23.58 -10.49
N LYS A 173 20.59 22.70 -9.63
CA LYS A 173 21.95 22.71 -9.08
C LYS A 173 22.03 21.73 -7.91
N GLU A 174 22.66 20.59 -8.15
CA GLU A 174 23.62 19.96 -7.23
C GLU A 174 24.44 18.99 -8.10
N ASN A 175 25.67 19.41 -8.43
CA ASN A 175 26.76 18.51 -8.78
C ASN A 175 27.21 17.79 -7.51
#